data_AF-F0ZWR6-F1
#
_entry.id   AF-F0ZWR6-F1
#
_cell.length_a   1.000
_cell.length_b   1.000
_cell.length_c   1.000
_cell.angle_alpha   90.00
_cell.angle_beta   90.00
_cell.angle_gamma   90.00
#
_symmetry.space_group_name_H-M   'P 1'
#
loop_
_entity.id
_entity.type
_entity.pdbx_description
1 polymer ?
#
loop_
_entity_poly.entity_id
_entity_poly.type
_entity_poly.pdbx_seq_one_letter_code
_entity_poly.pdbx_strand_id
1 'polypeptide(L)'
;MISRSIRQLNKSGYLNKSVLNYTTTTNNGTNEQFVNKSEKERIKREILERIIRVDHAGEFGAARIYEGQLAVLAKTKEGPLIREMADQEKEHQAKFNQLIYEKRVRPTVLSPIWNVAGFGLGYVSALMGKEAAMAVTVAVETVISDHYNDQLRQLNDYEIDDKDLRETIKKFRDDEMEHMHIGIEHDAELAPLYKPLSELVKMGTKTAIWLSTRV
;
A
#
# COMPACT_ATOMS: atom_id res chain seq x y z
N MET A 1 22.66 -17.98 -1.86
CA MET A 1 22.04 -16.68 -2.24
C MET A 1 20.74 -16.40 -1.49
N ILE A 2 19.88 -17.40 -1.26
CA ILE A 2 18.57 -17.27 -0.59
C ILE A 2 18.64 -16.66 0.84
N SER A 3 19.68 -16.98 1.62
CA SER A 3 19.85 -16.50 3.01
C SER A 3 19.99 -14.97 3.16
N ARG A 4 20.49 -14.26 2.12
CA ARG A 4 20.67 -12.79 2.19
C ARG A 4 19.37 -12.02 1.93
N SER A 5 18.49 -12.48 1.03
CA SER A 5 17.17 -11.87 0.81
C SER A 5 16.26 -12.03 2.04
N ILE A 6 16.34 -13.16 2.73
CA ILE A 6 15.53 -13.46 3.92
C ILE A 6 15.88 -12.56 5.10
N ARG A 7 17.16 -12.22 5.29
CA ARG A 7 17.57 -11.24 6.32
C ARG A 7 17.06 -9.83 6.04
N GLN A 8 16.88 -9.45 4.79
CA GLN A 8 16.34 -8.12 4.46
C GLN A 8 14.82 -8.06 4.60
N LEU A 9 14.09 -9.10 4.22
CA LEU A 9 12.62 -9.16 4.38
C LEU A 9 12.20 -9.27 5.85
N ASN A 10 13.00 -9.93 6.70
CA ASN A 10 12.75 -10.02 8.13
C ASN A 10 12.95 -8.68 8.86
N LYS A 11 13.77 -7.75 8.32
CA LYS A 11 13.94 -6.39 8.86
C LYS A 11 12.66 -5.54 8.76
N SER A 12 11.79 -5.85 7.80
CA SER A 12 10.56 -5.08 7.55
C SER A 12 9.36 -5.60 8.38
N GLY A 13 9.54 -6.67 9.16
CA GLY A 13 8.54 -7.17 10.11
C GLY A 13 7.26 -7.73 9.46
N TYR A 14 7.23 -7.96 8.15
CA TYR A 14 6.04 -8.41 7.41
C TYR A 14 5.80 -9.93 7.43
N LEU A 15 6.77 -10.73 7.89
CA LEU A 15 6.69 -12.20 7.85
C LEU A 15 6.28 -12.81 9.20
N ASN A 16 5.41 -13.82 9.15
CA ASN A 16 5.04 -14.64 10.30
C ASN A 16 6.11 -15.74 10.51
N LYS A 17 6.25 -16.24 11.75
CA LYS A 17 7.13 -17.35 12.14
C LYS A 17 6.97 -18.60 11.26
N SER A 18 5.76 -18.88 10.77
CA SER A 18 5.49 -20.00 9.86
C SER A 18 6.26 -19.91 8.54
N VAL A 19 6.41 -18.71 7.98
CA VAL A 19 7.10 -18.46 6.70
C VAL A 19 8.62 -18.54 6.85
N LEU A 20 9.15 -18.13 8.01
CA LEU A 20 10.58 -18.24 8.33
C LEU A 20 11.07 -19.70 8.41
N ASN A 21 10.23 -20.60 8.93
CA ASN A 21 10.58 -22.00 9.16
C ASN A 21 10.74 -22.80 7.86
N TYR A 22 10.00 -22.47 6.79
CA TYR A 22 10.07 -23.14 5.48
C TYR A 22 11.49 -23.16 4.89
N THR A 23 12.31 -22.14 5.17
CA THR A 23 13.67 -22.06 4.61
C THR A 23 14.68 -23.05 5.18
N THR A 24 14.32 -23.78 6.24
CA THR A 24 15.30 -24.48 7.08
C THR A 24 15.22 -26.01 6.99
N THR A 25 14.30 -26.60 6.22
CA THR A 25 14.06 -28.06 6.27
C THR A 25 14.15 -28.71 4.89
N THR A 26 15.09 -29.66 4.72
CA THR A 26 15.14 -30.62 3.60
C THR A 26 15.58 -32.00 4.10
N ASN A 27 14.73 -33.05 4.01
CA ASN A 27 14.98 -34.36 3.36
C ASN A 27 14.06 -35.52 3.82
N ASN A 28 13.20 -36.03 2.91
CA ASN A 28 12.98 -37.44 2.48
C ASN A 28 11.72 -37.64 1.59
N GLY A 29 11.85 -38.40 0.50
CA GLY A 29 11.37 -37.99 -0.84
C GLY A 29 10.04 -38.48 -1.45
N THR A 30 8.93 -38.71 -0.72
CA THR A 30 7.60 -38.83 -1.41
C THR A 30 6.45 -38.19 -0.64
N ASN A 31 6.19 -38.61 0.59
CA ASN A 31 5.17 -37.99 1.45
C ASN A 31 5.53 -36.53 1.82
N GLU A 32 6.81 -36.25 2.06
CA GLU A 32 7.30 -34.89 2.31
C GLU A 32 7.15 -34.01 1.07
N GLN A 33 7.30 -34.55 -0.14
CA GLN A 33 7.20 -33.77 -1.38
C GLN A 33 5.76 -33.27 -1.64
N PHE A 34 4.76 -34.09 -1.35
CA PHE A 34 3.35 -33.68 -1.41
C PHE A 34 2.98 -32.67 -0.31
N VAL A 35 3.43 -32.92 0.93
CA VAL A 35 3.24 -31.98 2.05
C VAL A 35 3.93 -30.64 1.75
N ASN A 36 5.14 -30.66 1.22
CA ASN A 36 5.93 -29.47 0.85
C ASN A 36 5.25 -28.68 -0.29
N LYS A 37 4.71 -29.37 -1.30
CA LYS A 37 3.93 -28.70 -2.37
C LYS A 37 2.66 -28.05 -1.82
N SER A 38 1.87 -28.76 -1.01
CA SER A 38 0.66 -28.21 -0.40
C SER A 38 0.97 -27.01 0.51
N GLU A 39 2.06 -27.07 1.25
CA GLU A 39 2.50 -26.00 2.13
C GLU A 39 3.02 -24.78 1.36
N LYS A 40 3.78 -24.99 0.28
CA LYS A 40 4.22 -23.93 -0.62
C LYS A 40 3.03 -23.17 -1.21
N GLU A 41 2.01 -23.88 -1.68
CA GLU A 41 0.80 -23.25 -2.22
C GLU A 41 -0.02 -22.52 -1.13
N ARG A 42 -0.06 -23.05 0.11
CA ARG A 42 -0.65 -22.33 1.25
C ARG A 42 0.10 -21.03 1.54
N ILE A 43 1.44 -21.04 1.56
CA ILE A 43 2.26 -19.85 1.81
C ILE A 43 2.04 -18.80 0.70
N LYS A 44 2.07 -19.21 -0.56
CA LYS A 44 1.78 -18.31 -1.70
C LYS A 44 0.40 -17.67 -1.56
N ARG A 45 -0.60 -18.47 -1.19
CA ARG A 45 -1.96 -17.99 -0.94
C ARG A 45 -2.02 -16.98 0.20
N GLU A 46 -1.37 -17.26 1.33
CA GLU A 46 -1.31 -16.33 2.46
C GLU A 46 -0.65 -15.00 2.09
N ILE A 47 0.41 -15.02 1.28
CA ILE A 47 1.09 -13.80 0.81
C ILE A 47 0.17 -13.02 -0.13
N LEU A 48 -0.46 -13.68 -1.09
CA LEU A 48 -1.40 -13.06 -2.01
C LEU A 48 -2.59 -12.40 -1.27
N GLU A 49 -3.16 -13.09 -0.28
CA GLU A 49 -4.24 -12.55 0.54
C GLU A 49 -3.80 -11.37 1.43
N ARG A 50 -2.51 -11.28 1.78
CA ARG A 50 -1.98 -10.12 2.52
C ARG A 50 -1.80 -8.93 1.61
N ILE A 51 -1.20 -9.12 0.44
CA ILE A 51 -0.99 -8.09 -0.59
C ILE A 51 -2.33 -7.43 -0.93
N ILE A 52 -3.31 -8.22 -1.40
CA ILE A 52 -4.60 -7.69 -1.83
C ILE A 52 -5.33 -6.95 -0.69
N ARG A 53 -5.21 -7.44 0.55
CA ARG A 53 -5.89 -6.83 1.70
C ARG A 53 -5.27 -5.50 2.11
N VAL A 54 -3.93 -5.43 2.15
CA VAL A 54 -3.25 -4.21 2.54
C VAL A 54 -3.38 -3.13 1.47
N ASP A 55 -3.35 -3.50 0.19
CA ASP A 55 -3.57 -2.57 -0.91
C ASP A 55 -5.01 -2.07 -0.93
N HIS A 56 -5.99 -2.96 -0.77
CA HIS A 56 -7.39 -2.55 -0.62
C HIS A 56 -7.60 -1.54 0.51
N ALA A 57 -6.92 -1.72 1.64
CA ALA A 57 -6.95 -0.78 2.75
C ALA A 57 -6.21 0.53 2.44
N GLY A 58 -5.10 0.45 1.71
CA GLY A 58 -4.28 1.57 1.25
C GLY A 58 -5.06 2.49 0.33
N GLU A 59 -5.57 1.95 -0.79
CA GLU A 59 -6.37 2.70 -1.76
C GLU A 59 -7.64 3.28 -1.13
N PHE A 60 -8.27 2.54 -0.22
CA PHE A 60 -9.41 3.10 0.51
C PHE A 60 -9.00 4.28 1.40
N GLY A 61 -7.83 4.21 2.04
CA GLY A 61 -7.28 5.32 2.84
C GLY A 61 -6.93 6.53 1.99
N ALA A 62 -6.24 6.33 0.86
CA ALA A 62 -5.82 7.38 -0.07
C ALA A 62 -7.04 8.06 -0.73
N ALA A 63 -8.03 7.29 -1.21
CA ALA A 63 -9.30 7.85 -1.68
C ALA A 63 -9.96 8.78 -0.64
N ARG A 64 -9.92 8.38 0.63
CA ARG A 64 -10.47 9.19 1.73
C ARG A 64 -9.65 10.44 2.01
N ILE A 65 -8.32 10.41 1.84
CA ILE A 65 -7.47 11.60 1.92
C ILE A 65 -7.88 12.61 0.86
N TYR A 66 -8.00 12.20 -0.40
CA TYR A 66 -8.42 13.09 -1.48
C TYR A 66 -9.82 13.64 -1.28
N GLU A 67 -10.77 12.84 -0.80
CA GLU A 67 -12.11 13.33 -0.42
C GLU A 67 -12.05 14.39 0.69
N GLY A 68 -11.19 14.20 1.68
CA GLY A 68 -10.93 15.18 2.73
C GLY A 68 -10.33 16.47 2.19
N GLN A 69 -9.35 16.38 1.30
CA GLN A 69 -8.73 17.54 0.67
C GLN A 69 -9.74 18.33 -0.18
N LEU A 70 -10.54 17.62 -1.00
CA LEU A 70 -11.58 18.24 -1.83
C LEU A 70 -12.69 18.90 -1.01
N ALA A 71 -13.00 18.40 0.19
CA ALA A 71 -13.97 19.05 1.07
C ALA A 71 -13.58 20.50 1.43
N VAL A 72 -12.29 20.85 1.34
CA VAL A 72 -11.78 22.20 1.60
C VAL A 72 -11.36 22.91 0.31
N LEU A 73 -10.59 22.24 -0.55
CA LEU A 73 -9.93 22.87 -1.71
C LEU A 73 -10.71 22.74 -3.02
N ALA A 74 -11.86 22.07 -3.07
CA ALA A 74 -12.58 21.84 -4.33
C ALA A 74 -12.95 23.10 -5.12
N LYS A 75 -13.09 24.25 -4.44
CA LYS A 75 -13.45 25.55 -5.05
C LYS A 75 -12.26 26.50 -5.21
N THR A 76 -11.03 26.06 -4.90
CA THR A 76 -9.81 26.85 -5.12
C THR A 76 -9.26 26.58 -6.52
N LYS A 77 -8.16 27.26 -6.89
CA LYS A 77 -7.51 27.05 -8.19
C LYS A 77 -6.91 25.65 -8.35
N GLU A 78 -6.61 24.98 -7.24
CA GLU A 78 -6.08 23.61 -7.16
C GLU A 78 -7.17 22.54 -7.22
N GLY A 79 -8.44 22.91 -7.02
CA GLY A 79 -9.56 21.98 -6.99
C GLY A 79 -9.66 21.03 -8.21
N PRO A 80 -9.45 21.50 -9.45
CA PRO A 80 -9.41 20.63 -10.63
C PRO A 80 -8.30 19.58 -10.58
N LEU A 81 -7.08 19.97 -10.20
CA LEU A 81 -5.92 19.06 -10.11
C LEU A 81 -6.14 17.98 -9.05
N ILE A 82 -6.60 18.38 -7.86
CA ILE A 82 -6.87 17.43 -6.77
C ILE A 82 -7.98 16.46 -7.19
N ARG A 83 -8.96 16.92 -7.97
CA ARG A 83 -10.05 16.06 -8.47
C ARG A 83 -9.55 15.04 -9.48
N GLU A 84 -8.61 15.41 -10.35
CA GLU A 84 -7.99 14.48 -11.31
C GLU A 84 -7.27 13.35 -10.58
N MET A 85 -6.40 13.66 -9.61
CA MET A 85 -5.76 12.64 -8.78
C MET A 85 -6.79 11.80 -7.99
N ALA A 86 -7.81 12.45 -7.41
CA ALA A 86 -8.87 11.77 -6.68
C ALA A 86 -9.70 10.80 -7.55
N ASP A 87 -9.86 11.10 -8.83
CA ASP A 87 -10.59 10.25 -9.77
C ASP A 87 -9.75 9.04 -10.18
N GLN A 88 -8.43 9.20 -10.38
CA GLN A 88 -7.50 8.08 -10.57
C GLN A 88 -7.48 7.15 -9.34
N GLU A 89 -7.44 7.73 -8.14
CA GLU A 89 -7.46 6.97 -6.88
C GLU A 89 -8.75 6.14 -6.71
N LYS A 90 -9.90 6.66 -7.16
CA LYS A 90 -11.15 5.87 -7.17
C LYS A 90 -11.08 4.68 -8.11
N GLU A 91 -10.37 4.79 -9.23
CA GLU A 91 -10.12 3.66 -10.13
C GLU A 91 -9.25 2.60 -9.43
N HIS A 92 -8.24 3.02 -8.68
CA HIS A 92 -7.40 2.11 -7.90
C HIS A 92 -8.22 1.34 -6.86
N GLN A 93 -8.99 2.08 -6.07
CA GLN A 93 -9.89 1.51 -5.07
C GLN A 93 -10.89 0.54 -5.71
N ALA A 94 -11.47 0.89 -6.87
CA ALA A 94 -12.41 0.04 -7.59
C ALA A 94 -11.76 -1.28 -8.04
N LYS A 95 -10.52 -1.23 -8.54
CA LYS A 95 -9.78 -2.44 -8.93
C LYS A 95 -9.49 -3.34 -7.73
N PHE A 96 -9.09 -2.80 -6.58
CA PHE A 96 -8.86 -3.64 -5.39
C PHE A 96 -10.16 -4.16 -4.75
N ASN A 97 -11.27 -3.42 -4.85
CA ASN A 97 -12.60 -3.95 -4.50
C ASN A 97 -12.95 -5.19 -5.35
N GLN A 98 -12.68 -5.12 -6.65
CA GLN A 98 -12.85 -6.25 -7.57
C GLN A 98 -11.94 -7.43 -7.19
N LEU A 99 -10.65 -7.18 -6.96
CA LEU A 99 -9.69 -8.23 -6.59
C LEU A 99 -10.04 -8.93 -5.28
N ILE A 100 -10.53 -8.20 -4.27
CA ILE A 100 -11.03 -8.78 -3.02
C ILE A 100 -12.13 -9.80 -3.29
N TYR A 101 -13.09 -9.45 -4.15
CA TYR A 101 -14.20 -10.34 -4.50
C TYR A 101 -13.72 -11.55 -5.30
N GLU A 102 -12.96 -11.32 -6.37
CA GLU A 102 -12.50 -12.37 -7.29
C GLU A 102 -11.60 -13.40 -6.60
N LYS A 103 -10.68 -12.93 -5.76
CA LYS A 103 -9.69 -13.78 -5.07
C LYS A 103 -10.19 -14.27 -3.70
N ARG A 104 -11.39 -13.85 -3.31
CA ARG A 104 -12.05 -14.17 -2.02
C ARG A 104 -11.19 -13.79 -0.81
N VAL A 105 -10.58 -12.61 -0.88
CA VAL A 105 -9.77 -12.06 0.20
C VAL A 105 -10.70 -11.35 1.18
N ARG A 106 -10.41 -11.45 2.48
CA ARG A 106 -11.16 -10.67 3.48
C ARG A 106 -10.52 -9.29 3.62
N PRO A 107 -11.29 -8.19 3.53
CA PRO A 107 -10.80 -6.86 3.86
C PRO A 107 -10.28 -6.81 5.30
N THR A 108 -9.45 -5.82 5.61
CA THR A 108 -9.02 -5.56 6.98
C THR A 108 -10.21 -5.14 7.85
N VAL A 109 -10.25 -5.59 9.11
CA VAL A 109 -11.25 -5.11 10.08
C VAL A 109 -11.05 -3.63 10.45
N LEU A 110 -9.91 -3.04 10.10
CA LEU A 110 -9.54 -1.66 10.41
C LEU A 110 -10.08 -0.64 9.41
N SER A 111 -10.78 -1.06 8.35
CA SER A 111 -11.34 -0.14 7.34
C SER A 111 -12.15 1.03 7.94
N PRO A 112 -12.99 0.86 8.99
CA PRO A 112 -13.69 1.98 9.60
C PRO A 112 -12.76 3.04 10.22
N ILE A 113 -11.59 2.62 10.72
CA ILE A 113 -10.58 3.53 11.28
C ILE A 113 -9.92 4.30 10.13
N TRP A 114 -9.53 3.60 9.06
CA TRP A 114 -8.92 4.21 7.88
C TRP A 114 -9.86 5.19 7.17
N ASN A 115 -11.16 4.91 7.17
CA ASN A 115 -12.19 5.80 6.65
C ASN A 115 -12.17 7.19 7.31
N VAL A 116 -12.02 7.22 8.63
CA VAL A 116 -12.00 8.45 9.43
C VAL A 116 -10.61 9.09 9.40
N ALA A 117 -9.56 8.30 9.56
CA ALA A 117 -8.19 8.77 9.60
C ALA A 117 -7.75 9.38 8.26
N GLY A 118 -8.02 8.71 7.13
CA GLY A 118 -7.69 9.22 5.80
C GLY A 118 -8.39 10.54 5.51
N PHE A 119 -9.71 10.59 5.71
CA PHE A 119 -10.47 11.83 5.52
C PHE A 119 -10.02 12.95 6.46
N GLY A 120 -9.80 12.65 7.74
CA GLY A 120 -9.31 13.63 8.70
C GLY A 120 -7.95 14.20 8.30
N LEU A 121 -7.03 13.35 7.85
CA LEU A 121 -5.70 13.77 7.39
C LEU A 121 -5.79 14.67 6.16
N GLY A 122 -6.59 14.29 5.15
CA GLY A 122 -6.83 15.10 3.96
C GLY A 122 -7.50 16.44 4.27
N TYR A 123 -8.53 16.42 5.11
CA TYR A 123 -9.27 17.62 5.49
C TYR A 123 -8.41 18.61 6.28
N VAL A 124 -7.69 18.13 7.31
CA VAL A 124 -6.85 18.99 8.16
C VAL A 124 -5.67 19.55 7.38
N SER A 125 -5.01 18.74 6.54
CA SER A 125 -3.90 19.23 5.71
C SER A 125 -4.36 20.30 4.71
N ALA A 126 -5.54 20.11 4.11
CA ALA A 126 -6.13 21.10 3.22
C ALA A 126 -6.54 22.39 3.93
N LEU A 127 -7.00 22.34 5.18
CA LEU A 127 -7.22 23.54 6.00
C LEU A 127 -5.92 24.32 6.28
N MET A 128 -4.77 23.64 6.30
CA MET A 128 -3.46 24.25 6.48
C MET A 128 -2.91 24.87 5.19
N GLY A 129 -3.58 24.67 4.05
CA GLY A 129 -3.20 25.24 2.74
C GLY A 129 -2.85 24.18 1.70
N LYS A 130 -2.69 24.62 0.45
CA LYS A 130 -2.39 23.72 -0.68
C LYS A 130 -1.05 23.00 -0.48
N GLU A 131 -0.05 23.71 0.05
CA GLU A 131 1.30 23.18 0.23
C GLU A 131 1.27 22.02 1.23
N ALA A 132 0.52 22.16 2.32
CA ALA A 132 0.37 21.09 3.32
C ALA A 132 -0.43 19.89 2.78
N ALA A 133 -1.48 20.14 1.99
CA ALA A 133 -2.21 19.06 1.30
C ALA A 133 -1.29 18.28 0.36
N MET A 134 -0.52 18.99 -0.49
CA MET A 134 0.44 18.36 -1.40
C MET A 134 1.57 17.64 -0.63
N ALA A 135 2.03 18.18 0.50
CA ALA A 135 3.01 17.51 1.36
C ALA A 135 2.51 16.18 1.92
N VAL A 136 1.22 16.12 2.31
CA VAL A 136 0.58 14.85 2.70
C VAL A 136 0.56 13.88 1.53
N THR A 137 0.12 14.29 0.34
CA THR A 137 0.10 13.46 -0.87
C THR A 137 1.50 12.90 -1.15
N VAL A 138 2.52 13.75 -1.23
CA VAL A 138 3.92 13.33 -1.44
C VAL A 138 4.36 12.29 -0.40
N ALA A 139 4.05 12.54 0.88
CA ALA A 139 4.46 11.67 1.96
C ALA A 139 3.77 10.29 1.93
N VAL A 140 2.48 10.25 1.58
CA VAL A 140 1.69 9.01 1.44
C VAL A 140 2.18 8.24 0.22
N GLU A 141 2.25 8.87 -0.95
CA GLU A 141 2.60 8.21 -2.20
C GLU A 141 4.03 7.72 -2.25
N THR A 142 4.96 8.39 -1.54
CA THR A 142 6.30 7.83 -1.32
C THR A 142 6.23 6.45 -0.66
N VAL A 143 5.40 6.32 0.39
CA VAL A 143 5.31 5.07 1.16
C VAL A 143 4.54 4.00 0.40
N ILE A 144 3.48 4.36 -0.31
CA ILE A 144 2.70 3.43 -1.12
C ILE A 144 3.53 2.92 -2.30
N SER A 145 4.25 3.80 -3.02
CA SER A 145 5.18 3.42 -4.08
C SER A 145 6.26 2.44 -3.61
N ASP A 146 6.88 2.72 -2.46
CA ASP A 146 7.85 1.82 -1.82
C ASP A 146 7.21 0.47 -1.47
N HIS A 147 5.97 0.49 -0.96
CA HIS A 147 5.22 -0.71 -0.62
C HIS A 147 4.95 -1.59 -1.85
N TYR A 148 4.50 -1.00 -2.95
CA TYR A 148 4.29 -1.72 -4.21
C TYR A 148 5.59 -2.34 -4.74
N ASN A 149 6.71 -1.63 -4.64
CA ASN A 149 8.02 -2.19 -4.99
C ASN A 149 8.39 -3.40 -4.11
N ASP A 150 8.08 -3.37 -2.80
CA ASP A 150 8.27 -4.51 -1.90
C ASP A 150 7.39 -5.70 -2.31
N GLN A 151 6.14 -5.45 -2.70
CA GLN A 151 5.21 -6.50 -3.11
C GLN A 151 5.60 -7.14 -4.45
N LEU A 152 6.05 -6.37 -5.43
CA LEU A 152 6.56 -6.92 -6.69
C LEU A 152 7.75 -7.85 -6.45
N ARG A 153 8.62 -7.52 -5.48
CA ARG A 153 9.70 -8.42 -5.04
C ARG A 153 9.14 -9.67 -4.36
N GLN A 154 8.14 -9.54 -3.48
CA GLN A 154 7.49 -10.70 -2.86
C GLN A 154 6.85 -11.64 -3.89
N LEU A 155 6.13 -11.10 -4.89
CA LEU A 155 5.53 -11.90 -5.95
C LEU A 155 6.60 -12.67 -6.77
N ASN A 156 7.79 -12.09 -6.95
CA ASN A 156 8.92 -12.76 -7.60
C ASN A 156 9.56 -13.82 -6.70
N ASP A 157 9.95 -13.43 -5.48
CA ASP A 157 10.72 -14.27 -4.54
C ASP A 157 9.96 -15.54 -4.15
N TYR A 158 8.63 -15.49 -4.10
CA TYR A 158 7.76 -16.63 -3.76
C TYR A 158 7.16 -17.33 -4.98
N GLU A 159 7.55 -16.94 -6.21
CA GLU A 159 7.06 -17.53 -7.46
C GLU A 159 5.51 -17.56 -7.52
N ILE A 160 4.88 -16.43 -7.16
CA ILE A 160 3.43 -16.27 -7.23
C ILE A 160 3.09 -15.86 -8.66
N ASP A 161 2.46 -16.79 -9.39
CA ASP A 161 2.03 -16.59 -10.78
C ASP A 161 0.64 -15.95 -10.83
N ASP A 162 0.59 -14.65 -10.54
CA ASP A 162 -0.60 -13.81 -10.70
C ASP A 162 -0.24 -12.59 -11.57
N LYS A 163 -0.44 -12.73 -12.88
CA LYS A 163 -0.08 -11.69 -13.86
C LYS A 163 -0.94 -10.44 -13.72
N ASP A 164 -2.25 -10.60 -13.52
CA ASP A 164 -3.19 -9.48 -13.36
C ASP A 164 -2.83 -8.65 -12.11
N LEU A 165 -2.58 -9.30 -10.97
CA LEU A 165 -2.15 -8.60 -9.75
C LEU A 165 -0.80 -7.88 -9.96
N ARG A 166 0.16 -8.54 -10.60
CA ARG A 166 1.48 -7.96 -10.88
C ARG A 166 1.42 -6.74 -11.79
N GLU A 167 0.59 -6.79 -12.83
CA GLU A 167 0.39 -5.67 -13.75
C GLU A 167 -0.35 -4.53 -13.07
N THR A 168 -1.37 -4.85 -12.26
CA THR A 168 -2.09 -3.87 -11.43
C THR A 168 -1.15 -3.12 -10.49
N ILE A 169 -0.36 -3.85 -9.70
CA ILE A 169 0.61 -3.26 -8.75
C ILE A 169 1.66 -2.40 -9.47
N LYS A 170 2.14 -2.83 -10.64
CA LYS A 170 3.10 -2.03 -11.42
C LYS A 170 2.48 -0.73 -11.90
N LYS A 171 1.26 -0.80 -12.43
CA LYS A 171 0.54 0.37 -12.92
C LYS A 171 0.34 1.37 -11.78
N PHE A 172 -0.25 0.92 -10.67
CA PHE A 172 -0.58 1.83 -9.56
C PHE A 172 0.68 2.40 -8.91
N ARG A 173 1.77 1.62 -8.78
CA ARG A 173 3.06 2.18 -8.39
C ARG A 173 3.51 3.34 -9.28
N ASP A 174 3.37 3.19 -10.59
CA ASP A 174 3.80 4.23 -11.54
C ASP A 174 2.86 5.46 -11.44
N ASP A 175 1.56 5.24 -11.27
CA ASP A 175 0.55 6.28 -11.03
C ASP A 175 0.83 7.03 -9.70
N GLU A 176 1.16 6.33 -8.59
CA GLU A 176 1.52 6.93 -7.31
C GLU A 176 2.81 7.76 -7.39
N MET A 177 3.79 7.29 -8.17
CA MET A 177 5.00 8.08 -8.42
C MET A 177 4.67 9.37 -9.17
N GLU A 178 3.75 9.33 -10.13
CA GLU A 178 3.25 10.53 -10.82
C GLU A 178 2.55 11.48 -9.84
N HIS A 179 1.66 10.99 -8.98
CA HIS A 179 1.00 11.81 -7.95
C HIS A 179 1.99 12.46 -6.99
N MET A 180 3.01 11.71 -6.57
CA MET A 180 4.11 12.23 -5.77
C MET A 180 4.85 13.37 -6.51
N HIS A 181 5.15 13.20 -7.79
CA HIS A 181 5.79 14.24 -8.59
C HIS A 181 4.91 15.48 -8.75
N ILE A 182 3.61 15.30 -9.02
CA ILE A 182 2.62 16.38 -9.07
C ILE A 182 2.64 17.16 -7.75
N GLY A 183 2.62 16.48 -6.60
CA GLY A 183 2.66 17.13 -5.29
C GLY A 183 3.92 17.99 -5.09
N ILE A 184 5.10 17.50 -5.52
CA ILE A 184 6.36 18.26 -5.48
C ILE A 184 6.27 19.50 -6.38
N GLU A 185 5.78 19.34 -7.61
CA GLU A 185 5.63 20.44 -8.58
C GLU A 185 4.62 21.49 -8.12
N HIS A 186 3.69 21.12 -7.23
CA HIS A 186 2.66 22.00 -6.68
C HIS A 186 2.98 22.52 -5.27
N ASP A 187 4.28 22.71 -4.99
CA ASP A 187 4.84 23.37 -3.82
C ASP A 187 4.70 22.60 -2.50
N ALA A 188 4.62 21.27 -2.52
CA ALA A 188 4.63 20.46 -1.29
C ALA A 188 5.77 20.85 -0.33
N GLU A 189 6.97 21.11 -0.86
CA GLU A 189 8.16 21.43 -0.07
C GLU A 189 8.07 22.80 0.64
N LEU A 190 7.13 23.66 0.23
CA LEU A 190 6.88 24.95 0.87
C LEU A 190 5.93 24.84 2.08
N ALA A 191 5.43 23.65 2.39
CA ALA A 191 4.53 23.45 3.52
C ALA A 191 5.19 23.88 4.86
N PRO A 192 4.45 24.53 5.76
CA PRO A 192 4.93 24.79 7.11
C PRO A 192 5.35 23.48 7.79
N LEU A 193 6.58 23.44 8.29
CA LEU A 193 7.15 22.23 8.90
C LEU A 193 7.13 21.00 7.97
N TYR A 194 7.36 21.20 6.66
CA TYR A 194 7.33 20.14 5.64
C TYR A 194 8.01 18.85 6.08
N LYS A 195 9.29 18.91 6.50
CA LYS A 195 10.03 17.70 6.92
C LYS A 195 9.37 16.97 8.11
N PRO A 196 9.10 17.63 9.26
CA PRO A 196 8.37 17.00 10.35
C PRO A 196 7.00 16.43 9.95
N LEU A 197 6.21 17.17 9.16
CA LEU A 197 4.90 16.73 8.68
C LEU A 197 5.04 15.46 7.83
N SER A 198 5.93 15.49 6.84
CA SER A 198 6.16 14.37 5.93
C SER A 198 6.64 13.12 6.67
N GLU A 199 7.55 13.24 7.64
CA GLU A 199 8.01 12.10 8.43
C GLU A 199 6.89 11.52 9.32
N LEU A 200 6.07 12.39 9.93
CA LEU A 200 4.91 11.95 10.72
C LEU A 200 3.90 11.19 9.87
N VAL A 201 3.57 11.72 8.69
CA VAL A 201 2.64 11.10 7.74
C VAL A 201 3.21 9.77 7.25
N LYS A 202 4.49 9.74 6.84
CA LYS A 202 5.18 8.49 6.42
C LYS A 202 5.13 7.42 7.52
N MET A 203 5.38 7.80 8.77
CA MET A 203 5.28 6.88 9.91
C MET A 203 3.85 6.37 10.10
N GLY A 204 2.85 7.26 9.99
CA GLY A 204 1.43 6.90 10.04
C GLY A 204 1.05 5.89 8.95
N THR A 205 1.39 6.17 7.69
CA THR A 205 1.11 5.29 6.54
C THR A 205 1.79 3.93 6.71
N LYS A 206 3.07 3.89 7.11
CA LYS A 206 3.77 2.63 7.40
C LYS A 206 3.10 1.82 8.52
N THR A 207 2.59 2.50 9.54
CA THR A 207 1.87 1.86 10.64
C THR A 207 0.53 1.28 10.17
N ALA A 208 -0.21 2.02 9.33
CA ALA A 208 -1.46 1.56 8.74
C ALA A 208 -1.26 0.31 7.86
N ILE A 209 -0.22 0.31 7.02
CA ILE A 209 0.20 -0.85 6.20
C ILE A 209 0.53 -2.04 7.11
N TRP A 210 1.37 -1.84 8.13
CA TRP A 210 1.79 -2.90 9.04
C TRP A 210 0.61 -3.55 9.79
N LEU A 211 -0.36 -2.74 10.21
CA LEU A 211 -1.58 -3.19 10.88
C LEU A 211 -2.49 -3.96 9.90
N SER A 212 -2.79 -3.37 8.75
CA SER A 212 -3.72 -3.93 7.75
C SER A 212 -3.20 -5.19 7.08
N THR A 213 -1.88 -5.41 7.08
CA THR A 213 -1.27 -6.67 6.64
C THR A 213 -1.65 -7.85 7.56
N ARG A 214 -2.03 -7.60 8.82
CA ARG A 214 -2.21 -8.64 9.86
C ARG A 214 -3.66 -8.98 10.16
N VAL A 215 -4.55 -8.00 10.09
CA VAL A 215 -5.93 -8.11 10.58
C VAL A 215 -6.95 -7.70 9.54
#